data_AF-Q9I9R1-F1
#
_entry.id   AF-Q9I9R1-F1
#
_cell.length_a   1.000
_cell.length_b   1.000
_cell.length_c   1.000
_cell.angle_alpha   90.00
_cell.angle_beta   90.00
_cell.angle_gamma   90.00
#
_symmetry.space_group_name_H-M   'P 1'
#
loop_
_entity.id
_entity.type
_entity.pdbx_description
1 polymer ?
#
loop_
_entity_poly.entity_id
_entity_poly.type
_entity_poly.pdbx_seq_one_letter_code
_entity_poly.pdbx_strand_id
1 'polypeptide(L)' 'ANDQGNTTTPSYVAFTDTERLIGDAAKNQVAMNPTNTVFDAKRLIGRRFDDSVVRSDMKHWRF' A
#
# COMPACT_ATOMS: atom_id res chain seq x y z
N ALA A 1 12.37 17.41 -4.29
CA ALA A 1 12.23 16.08 -4.91
C ALA A 1 12.49 15.03 -3.83
N ASN A 2 11.91 13.84 -3.93
CA ASN A 2 12.29 12.71 -3.05
C ASN A 2 13.70 12.20 -3.43
N ASP A 3 14.19 11.19 -2.71
CA ASP A 3 15.53 10.63 -2.91
C ASP A 3 15.78 10.07 -4.32
N GLN A 4 14.72 9.86 -5.11
CA GLN A 4 14.77 9.40 -6.50
C GLN A 4 14.61 10.52 -7.53
N GLY A 5 14.52 11.78 -7.09
CA GLY A 5 14.33 12.92 -7.99
C GLY A 5 12.88 13.17 -8.39
N ASN A 6 11.91 12.40 -7.87
CA ASN A 6 10.49 12.56 -8.20
C ASN A 6 9.84 13.68 -7.37
N THR A 7 8.83 14.35 -7.95
CA THR A 7 7.98 15.34 -7.25
C THR A 7 6.76 14.71 -6.59
N THR A 8 6.47 13.44 -6.89
CA THR A 8 5.43 12.63 -6.27
C THR A 8 6.04 11.37 -5.70
N THR A 9 5.52 10.92 -4.55
CA THR A 9 5.93 9.66 -3.92
C THR A 9 4.71 8.75 -3.83
N PRO A 10 4.77 7.51 -4.34
CA PRO A 10 3.66 6.58 -4.24
C PRO A 10 3.21 6.38 -2.78
N SER A 11 1.91 6.31 -2.52
CA SER A 11 1.38 5.97 -1.21
C SER A 11 1.38 4.45 -0.99
N TYR A 12 2.57 3.86 -1.00
CA TYR A 12 2.82 2.43 -0.83
C TYR A 12 3.73 2.23 0.38
N VAL A 13 3.41 1.24 1.21
CA VAL A 13 4.23 0.81 2.34
C VAL A 13 4.34 -0.70 2.27
N ALA A 14 5.56 -1.22 2.29
CA ALA A 14 5.80 -2.65 2.28
C ALA A 14 6.63 -3.08 3.48
N PHE A 15 6.26 -4.20 4.07
CA PHE A 15 6.94 -4.80 5.21
C PHE A 15 7.77 -5.99 4.73
N THR A 16 9.04 -6.01 5.10
CA THR A 16 9.93 -7.17 4.98
C THR A 16 10.29 -7.65 6.37
N ASP A 17 11.02 -8.76 6.48
CA ASP A 17 11.45 -9.30 7.77
C ASP A 17 12.40 -8.34 8.51
N THR A 18 13.12 -7.49 7.77
CA THR A 18 14.19 -6.64 8.29
C THR A 18 13.84 -5.17 8.32
N GLU A 19 12.96 -4.71 7.43
CA GLU A 19 12.71 -3.28 7.26
C GLU A 19 11.32 -2.95 6.73
N ARG A 20 11.02 -1.65 6.74
CA ARG A 20 9.82 -1.08 6.15
C ARG A 20 10.21 -0.20 4.98
N LEU A 21 9.80 -0.60 3.78
CA LEU A 21 9.99 0.17 2.56
C LEU A 21 8.81 1.13 2.35
N ILE A 22 9.08 2.32 1.83
CA ILE A 22 8.09 3.37 1.60
C ILE A 22 8.25 3.93 0.19
N GLY A 23 7.14 4.29 -0.44
CA GLY A 23 7.16 5.00 -1.71
C GLY A 23 7.55 4.10 -2.87
N ASP A 24 8.46 4.60 -3.70
CA ASP A 24 8.92 3.90 -4.90
C ASP A 24 9.56 2.54 -4.56
N ALA A 25 10.31 2.44 -3.46
CA ALA A 25 10.90 1.18 -3.00
C ALA A 25 9.83 0.11 -2.71
N ALA A 26 8.73 0.49 -2.04
CA ALA A 26 7.61 -0.41 -1.77
C ALA A 26 6.85 -0.78 -3.05
N LYS A 27 6.62 0.20 -3.93
CA LYS A 27 5.91 -0.01 -5.22
C LYS A 27 6.67 -0.98 -6.13
N ASN A 28 8.00 -0.89 -6.17
CA ASN A 28 8.82 -1.72 -7.06
C ASN A 28 8.77 -3.21 -6.71
N GLN A 29 8.58 -3.57 -5.44
CA GLN A 29 8.53 -4.96 -5.00
C GLN A 29 7.12 -5.56 -4.90
N VAL A 30 6.06 -4.80 -5.18
CA VAL A 30 4.66 -5.26 -4.97
C VAL A 30 4.34 -6.56 -5.72
N ALA A 31 4.98 -6.80 -6.86
CA ALA A 31 4.79 -8.03 -7.63
C ALA A 31 5.43 -9.26 -6.93
N MET A 32 6.49 -9.07 -6.16
CA MET A 32 7.21 -10.13 -5.44
C MET A 32 6.68 -10.33 -4.01
N ASN A 33 6.21 -9.25 -3.37
CA ASN A 33 5.70 -9.27 -2.00
C ASN A 33 4.29 -8.62 -1.91
N PRO A 34 3.28 -9.20 -2.59
CA PRO A 34 1.97 -8.56 -2.72
C PRO A 34 1.18 -8.53 -1.40
N THR A 35 1.33 -9.54 -0.55
CA THR A 35 0.58 -9.69 0.71
C THR A 35 1.08 -8.76 1.81
N ASN A 36 2.38 -8.42 1.81
CA ASN A 36 2.96 -7.52 2.81
C ASN A 36 3.17 -6.10 2.27
N THR A 37 2.56 -5.77 1.12
CA THR A 37 2.60 -4.43 0.54
C THR A 37 1.23 -3.79 0.61
N VAL A 38 1.08 -2.79 1.49
CA VAL A 38 -0.15 -2.03 1.70
C VAL A 38 -0.17 -0.83 0.77
N PHE A 39 -1.29 -0.69 0.05
CA PHE A 39 -1.65 0.47 -0.75
C PHE A 39 -3.14 0.76 -0.56
N ASP A 40 -3.64 1.87 -1.13
CA ASP A 40 -5.05 2.28 -1.01
C ASP A 40 -5.58 2.48 0.42
N ALA A 41 -4.69 2.62 1.42
CA ALA A 41 -5.08 2.86 2.81
C ALA A 41 -6.01 4.08 2.99
N LYS A 42 -5.92 5.08 2.10
CA LYS A 42 -6.83 6.24 2.07
C LYS A 42 -8.29 5.86 1.77
N ARG A 43 -8.54 4.71 1.13
CA ARG A 43 -9.90 4.19 0.91
C ARG A 43 -10.51 3.60 2.17
N LEU A 44 -9.67 3.17 3.12
CA LEU A 44 -10.03 2.53 4.38
C LEU A 44 -10.11 3.49 5.57
N ILE A 45 -9.31 4.56 5.58
CA ILE A 45 -9.22 5.47 6.72
C ILE A 45 -10.59 6.07 7.07
N GLY A 46 -10.98 5.97 8.35
CA GLY A 46 -12.25 6.49 8.86
C GLY A 46 -13.49 5.66 8.51
N ARG A 47 -13.34 4.51 7.84
CA ARG A 47 -14.45 3.58 7.56
C ARG A 47 -14.52 2.46 8.59
N ARG A 48 -15.70 1.87 8.75
CA ARG A 48 -15.87 0.67 9.56
C ARG A 48 -15.64 -0.58 8.72
N PHE A 49 -15.22 -1.67 9.36
CA PHE A 49 -14.94 -2.93 8.67
C PHE A 49 -16.17 -3.52 7.96
N ASP A 50 -17.36 -3.26 8.50
CA ASP A 50 -18.64 -3.72 7.98
C ASP A 50 -19.23 -2.83 6.89
N ASP A 51 -18.60 -1.68 6.56
CA ASP A 51 -19.05 -0.83 5.46
C ASP A 51 -19.04 -1.60 4.13
N SER A 52 -20.13 -1.49 3.37
CA SER A 52 -20.31 -2.18 2.09
C SER A 52 -19.19 -1.87 1.09
N VAL A 53 -18.69 -0.63 1.12
CA VAL A 53 -17.55 -0.18 0.30
C VAL A 53 -16.27 -0.91 0.68
N VAL A 54 -16.00 -1.07 1.99
CA VAL A 54 -14.81 -1.79 2.48
C VAL A 54 -14.89 -3.26 2.08
N ARG A 55 -16.05 -3.92 2.26
CA ARG A 55 -16.25 -5.30 1.82
C ARG A 55 -16.09 -5.50 0.31
N SER A 56 -16.48 -4.52 -0.50
CA SER A 56 -16.28 -4.56 -1.95
C SER A 56 -14.81 -4.40 -2.32
N ASP A 57 -14.11 -3.48 -1.66
CA ASP A 57 -12.70 -3.20 -1.93
C ASP A 57 -11.79 -4.36 -1.50
N MET A 58 -12.13 -5.03 -0.38
CA MET A 58 -11.43 -6.24 0.09
C MET A 58 -11.33 -7.34 -0.96
N LYS A 59 -12.28 -7.46 -1.89
CA LYS A 59 -12.25 -8.48 -2.95
C LYS A 59 -11.15 -8.24 -3.99
N HIS A 60 -10.61 -7.02 -4.05
CA HIS A 60 -9.66 -6.60 -5.06
C HIS A 60 -8.24 -6.39 -4.48
N TRP A 61 -8.10 -6.38 -3.15
CA TRP A 61 -6.80 -6.28 -2.50
C TRP A 61 -6.08 -7.63 -2.48
N ARG A 62 -4.75 -7.55 -2.54
CA ARG A 62 -3.87 -8.72 -2.46
C ARG A 62 -3.27 -8.92 -1.06
N PHE A 63 -3.65 -8.07 -0.11
CA PHE A 63 -3.31 -8.14 1.32
C PHE A 63 -4.58 -8.27 2.15
#